data_AF-C0W6T9-F1
#
_entry.id   AF-C0W6T9-F1
#
_cell.length_a   1.000
_cell.length_b   1.000
_cell.length_c   1.000
_cell.angle_alpha   90.00
_cell.angle_beta   90.00
_cell.angle_gamma   90.00
#
_symmetry.space_group_name_H-M   'P 1'
#
loop_
_entity.id
_entity.type
_entity.pdbx_description
1 polymer ?
#
loop_
_entity_poly.entity_id
_entity_poly.type
_entity_poly.pdbx_seq_one_letter_code
_entity_poly.pdbx_strand_id
1 'polypeptide(L)'
;MWAFRLAANPSRAISQGIGVRGKRQGHVTLEQQRQWLLSRAAAHGFRMLPVNGAAESVGSSLTVVRRARPVFGRSNPEQGRRDRVTINRTVFEGLLQVTDPDLLRTALISGIGRSKAYGCGLMTLAKVR
;
A
#
# COMPACT_ATOMS: atom_id res chain seq x y z
N MET A 1 6.61 -11.05 -16.63
CA MET A 1 5.72 -9.91 -16.34
C MET A 1 4.50 -10.43 -15.59
N TRP A 2 4.03 -9.70 -14.59
CA TRP A 2 2.90 -10.11 -13.76
C TRP A 2 1.89 -8.97 -13.64
N ALA A 3 0.61 -9.29 -13.81
CA ALA A 3 -0.46 -8.42 -13.34
C ALA A 3 -0.57 -8.56 -11.82
N PHE A 4 -0.89 -7.47 -11.13
CA PHE A 4 -1.09 -7.52 -9.69
C PHE A 4 -2.33 -6.76 -9.25
N ARG A 5 -2.83 -7.15 -8.07
CA ARG A 5 -3.79 -6.36 -7.28
C ARG A 5 -3.30 -6.31 -5.84
N LEU A 6 -3.25 -5.12 -5.25
CA LEU A 6 -2.86 -4.91 -3.85
C LEU A 6 -3.89 -4.03 -3.14
N ALA A 7 -4.46 -4.51 -2.04
CA ALA A 7 -5.22 -3.65 -1.11
C ALA A 7 -4.28 -3.17 0.00
N ALA A 8 -4.04 -1.86 0.15
CA ALA A 8 -3.15 -1.31 1.17
C ALA A 8 -3.80 -0.15 1.95
N ASN A 9 -3.12 0.29 3.01
CA ASN A 9 -3.42 1.54 3.72
C ASN A 9 -2.24 2.53 3.56
N PRO A 10 -2.19 3.30 2.46
CA PRO A 10 -1.13 4.28 2.23
C PRO A 10 -1.11 5.31 3.35
N SER A 11 -0.04 5.32 4.14
CA SER A 11 0.10 6.18 5.31
C SER A 11 1.54 6.53 5.60
N ARG A 12 1.72 7.68 6.25
CA ARG A 12 3.01 8.21 6.73
C ARG A 12 2.97 8.48 8.23
N ALA A 13 4.10 8.38 8.91
CA ALA A 13 4.27 8.98 10.23
C ALA A 13 4.56 10.46 10.05
N ILE A 14 3.95 11.28 10.88
CA ILE A 14 4.26 12.69 11.02
C ILE A 14 4.84 12.87 12.42
N SER A 15 6.05 13.44 12.49
CA SER A 15 6.68 13.77 13.77
C SER A 15 5.79 14.72 14.57
N GLN A 16 5.78 14.59 15.89
CA GLN A 16 5.05 15.47 16.80
C GLN A 16 5.98 16.20 17.76
N GLY A 17 7.29 16.20 17.47
CA GLY A 17 8.33 16.73 18.36
C GLY A 17 9.29 15.64 18.85
N ILE A 18 10.37 16.08 19.50
CA ILE A 18 11.39 15.19 20.06
C ILE A 18 10.78 14.38 21.19
N GLY A 19 11.00 13.05 21.21
CA GLY A 19 10.48 12.15 22.24
C GLY A 19 8.99 11.80 22.13
N VAL A 20 8.24 12.46 21.25
CA VAL A 20 6.79 12.21 21.07
C VAL A 20 6.55 11.21 19.95
N ARG A 21 5.74 10.18 20.23
CA ARG A 21 5.34 9.21 19.20
C ARG A 21 4.63 9.91 18.04
N GLY A 22 5.21 9.79 16.84
CA GLY A 22 4.63 10.38 15.64
C GLY A 22 3.22 9.89 15.33
N LYS A 23 2.36 10.81 14.86
CA LYS A 23 0.98 10.53 14.48
C LYS A 23 0.94 9.93 13.07
N ARG A 24 0.15 8.87 12.87
CA ARG A 24 -0.04 8.30 11.54
C ARG A 24 -1.13 9.05 10.79
N GLN A 25 -0.83 9.43 9.56
CA GLN A 25 -1.79 10.05 8.65
C GLN A 25 -1.82 9.30 7.33
N GLY A 26 -3.01 9.00 6.85
CA GLY A 26 -3.18 8.34 5.54
C GLY A 26 -3.03 9.33 4.39
N HIS A 27 -2.47 8.88 3.28
CA HIS A 27 -2.42 9.66 2.04
C HIS A 27 -3.83 9.83 1.46
N VAL A 28 -4.11 11.04 0.97
CA VAL A 28 -5.47 11.46 0.58
C VAL A 28 -5.59 11.71 -0.92
N THR A 29 -4.54 12.18 -1.60
CA THR A 29 -4.60 12.38 -3.05
C THR A 29 -4.25 11.10 -3.79
N LEU A 30 -4.74 10.93 -5.02
CA LEU A 30 -4.38 9.79 -5.87
C LEU A 30 -2.86 9.71 -6.06
N GLU A 31 -2.24 10.85 -6.35
CA GLU A 31 -0.80 10.92 -6.59
C GLU A 31 0.01 10.49 -5.37
N GLN A 32 -0.36 10.98 -4.17
CA GLN A 32 0.30 10.54 -2.94
C GLN A 32 0.19 9.03 -2.72
N GLN A 33 -0.94 8.42 -3.08
CA GLN A 33 -1.16 6.98 -2.94
C GLN A 33 -0.35 6.19 -3.97
N ARG A 34 -0.25 6.67 -5.21
CA ARG A 34 0.62 6.10 -6.24
C ARG A 34 2.08 6.13 -5.81
N GLN A 35 2.56 7.31 -5.41
CA GLN A 35 3.93 7.50 -4.93
C GLN A 35 4.26 6.66 -3.69
N TRP A 36 3.29 6.44 -2.81
CA TRP A 36 3.47 5.56 -1.67
C TRP A 36 3.81 4.12 -2.07
N LEU A 37 3.21 3.59 -3.14
CA LEU A 37 3.55 2.24 -3.62
C LEU A 37 4.83 2.26 -4.46
N LEU A 38 5.00 3.25 -5.33
CA LEU A 38 6.19 3.39 -6.18
C LEU A 38 7.47 3.46 -5.35
N SER A 39 7.50 4.29 -4.31
CA SER A 39 8.64 4.44 -3.39
C SER A 39 9.00 3.17 -2.60
N ARG A 40 8.14 2.15 -2.63
CA ARG A 40 8.33 0.87 -1.92
C ARG A 40 8.60 -0.30 -2.85
N ALA A 41 8.43 -0.12 -4.16
CA ALA A 41 8.49 -1.21 -5.12
C ALA A 41 9.86 -1.91 -5.08
N ALA A 42 10.94 -1.14 -5.21
CA ALA A 42 12.30 -1.67 -5.20
C ALA A 42 12.63 -2.42 -3.90
N ALA A 43 12.25 -1.86 -2.75
CA ALA A 43 12.45 -2.49 -1.44
C ALA A 43 11.64 -3.79 -1.24
N HIS A 44 10.64 -4.04 -2.09
CA HIS A 44 9.84 -5.25 -2.12
C HIS A 44 10.14 -6.14 -3.34
N GLY A 45 11.26 -5.90 -4.04
CA GLY A 45 11.73 -6.79 -5.10
C GLY A 45 10.95 -6.72 -6.40
N PHE A 46 10.28 -5.60 -6.68
CA PHE A 46 9.63 -5.40 -7.97
C PHE A 46 9.76 -3.95 -8.47
N ARG A 47 9.52 -3.77 -9.77
CA ARG A 47 9.34 -2.45 -10.38
C ARG A 47 8.06 -2.41 -11.20
N MET A 48 7.42 -1.25 -11.27
CA MET A 48 6.25 -1.07 -12.14
C MET A 48 6.69 -0.99 -13.59
N LEU A 49 5.93 -1.62 -14.46
CA LEU A 49 6.16 -1.48 -15.90
C LEU A 49 5.50 -0.19 -16.42
N PRO A 50 6.10 0.47 -17.43
CA PRO A 50 5.49 1.60 -18.10
C PRO A 50 4.20 1.17 -18.82
N VAL A 51 3.31 2.14 -19.07
CA VAL A 51 2.18 1.93 -19.98
C VAL A 51 2.73 1.81 -21.41
N ASN A 52 2.23 0.86 -22.22
CA ASN A 52 2.68 0.64 -23.59
C ASN A 52 2.76 1.97 -24.38
N GLY A 53 3.94 2.28 -24.93
CA GLY A 53 4.19 3.50 -25.74
C GLY A 53 4.54 4.76 -24.93
N ALA A 54 4.51 4.71 -23.60
CA ALA A 54 4.94 5.81 -22.75
C ALA A 54 6.43 5.67 -22.38
N ALA A 55 7.21 6.74 -22.52
CA ALA A 55 8.54 6.82 -21.93
C ALA A 55 8.44 6.56 -20.41
N GLU A 56 9.51 6.04 -19.78
CA GLU A 56 9.51 5.73 -18.33
C GLU A 56 9.08 6.93 -17.46
N SER A 57 9.20 8.16 -17.98
CA SER A 57 8.80 9.42 -17.35
C SER A 57 7.30 9.76 -17.44
N VAL A 58 6.51 9.08 -18.30
CA VAL A 58 5.13 9.50 -18.64
C VAL A 58 4.04 8.69 -17.91
N GLY A 59 4.36 7.53 -17.36
CA GLY A 59 3.44 6.85 -16.44
C GLY A 59 3.68 5.36 -16.26
N SER A 60 3.73 4.94 -14.99
CA SER A 60 3.66 3.53 -14.62
C SER A 60 2.25 2.97 -14.85
N SER A 61 2.15 1.70 -15.26
CA SER A 61 0.90 0.91 -15.37
C SER A 61 0.08 0.79 -14.07
N LEU A 62 0.64 1.23 -12.95
CA LEU A 62 -0.05 1.37 -11.67
C LEU A 62 -1.31 2.22 -11.82
N THR A 63 -2.43 1.74 -11.30
CA THR A 63 -3.72 2.44 -11.22
C THR A 63 -4.33 2.25 -9.84
N VAL A 64 -5.04 3.27 -9.34
CA VAL A 64 -5.86 3.17 -8.14
C VAL A 64 -7.30 2.89 -8.57
N VAL A 65 -7.77 1.67 -8.34
CA VAL A 65 -9.09 1.21 -8.83
C VAL A 65 -10.20 1.30 -7.80
N ARG A 66 -9.85 1.36 -6.51
CA ARG A 66 -10.83 1.50 -5.42
C ARG A 66 -10.24 2.22 -4.24
N ARG A 67 -11.04 3.09 -3.62
CA ARG A 67 -10.69 3.79 -2.38
C ARG A 67 -11.86 3.70 -1.42
N ALA A 68 -11.57 3.42 -0.15
CA ALA A 68 -12.56 3.37 0.90
C ALA A 68 -11.96 3.89 2.21
N ARG A 69 -12.79 4.55 3.03
CA ARG A 69 -12.38 5.05 4.34
C ARG A 69 -13.24 4.48 5.45
N PRO A 70 -13.16 3.17 5.74
CA PRO A 70 -13.92 2.59 6.83
C PRO A 70 -13.51 3.22 8.17
N VAL A 71 -14.52 3.56 8.95
CA VAL A 71 -14.40 4.10 10.31
C VAL A 71 -15.26 3.22 11.21
N PHE A 72 -14.67 2.68 12.27
CA PHE A 72 -15.36 1.79 13.21
C PHE A 72 -14.71 1.83 14.60
N GLY A 73 -15.43 1.37 15.62
CA GLY A 73 -14.92 1.26 16.98
C GLY A 73 -14.26 -0.09 17.24
N ARG A 74 -13.06 -0.11 17.80
CA ARG A 74 -12.41 -1.31 18.33
C ARG A 74 -12.54 -1.33 19.86
N SER A 75 -13.00 -2.44 20.42
CA SER A 75 -13.01 -2.59 21.87
C SER A 75 -11.59 -2.49 22.44
N ASN A 76 -11.41 -1.66 23.46
CA ASN A 76 -10.19 -1.56 24.23
C ASN A 76 -10.49 -2.02 25.67
N PRO A 77 -10.22 -3.32 25.99
CA PRO A 77 -10.54 -3.89 27.30
C PRO A 77 -9.83 -3.18 28.45
N GLU A 78 -8.62 -2.68 28.23
CA GLU A 78 -7.80 -2.02 29.26
C GLU A 78 -8.40 -0.66 29.71
N GLN A 79 -9.15 0.00 28.84
CA GLN A 79 -9.71 1.33 29.08
C GLN A 79 -11.23 1.35 29.15
N GLY A 80 -11.89 0.19 29.07
CA GLY A 80 -13.35 0.07 29.10
C GLY A 80 -14.09 0.87 28.00
N ARG A 81 -13.39 1.26 26.91
CA ARG A 81 -13.94 2.14 25.86
C ARG A 81 -13.70 1.57 24.46
N ARG A 82 -14.38 2.13 23.47
CA ARG A 82 -14.13 1.83 22.05
C ARG A 82 -13.22 2.88 21.41
N ASP A 83 -12.06 2.46 20.95
CA ASP A 83 -11.14 3.31 20.19
C ASP A 83 -11.61 3.45 18.74
N ARG A 84 -11.61 4.68 18.23
CA ARG A 84 -11.96 4.95 16.83
C ARG A 84 -10.81 4.52 15.91
N VAL A 85 -11.08 3.53 15.06
CA VAL A 85 -10.19 3.09 13.99
C VAL A 85 -10.61 3.76 12.69
N THR A 86 -9.64 4.31 11.96
CA THR A 86 -9.84 4.87 10.62
C THR A 86 -8.78 4.32 9.68
N ILE A 87 -9.20 3.74 8.56
CA ILE A 87 -8.29 3.13 7.59
C ILE A 87 -8.52 3.80 6.24
N ASN A 88 -7.46 4.29 5.59
CA ASN A 88 -7.55 4.79 4.22
C ASN A 88 -7.20 3.64 3.27
N ARG A 89 -8.15 2.75 3.01
CA ARG A 89 -7.94 1.58 2.16
C ARG A 89 -7.90 2.01 0.69
N THR A 90 -6.83 1.65 0.01
CA THR A 90 -6.64 1.86 -1.43
C THR A 90 -6.34 0.52 -2.10
N VAL A 91 -7.02 0.23 -3.19
CA VAL A 91 -6.72 -0.91 -4.05
C VAL A 91 -5.97 -0.42 -5.27
N PHE A 92 -4.80 -1.00 -5.47
CA PHE A 92 -3.89 -0.77 -6.58
C PHE A 92 -3.95 -1.95 -7.54
N GLU A 93 -3.85 -1.65 -8.83
CA GLU A 93 -3.67 -2.63 -9.90
C GLU A 93 -2.59 -2.15 -10.86
N GLY A 94 -2.00 -3.08 -11.61
CA GLY A 94 -1.06 -2.73 -12.66
C GLY A 94 -0.22 -3.92 -13.10
N LEU A 95 0.86 -3.62 -13.81
CA LEU A 95 1.84 -4.59 -14.28
C LEU A 95 3.18 -4.35 -13.58
N LEU A 96 3.79 -5.43 -13.12
CA LEU A 96 5.11 -5.39 -12.51
C LEU A 96 6.07 -6.40 -13.13
N GLN A 97 7.34 -6.10 -12.98
CA GLN A 97 8.44 -7.03 -13.19
C GLN A 97 9.10 -7.31 -11.83
N VAL A 98 9.34 -8.60 -11.57
CA VAL A 98 10.11 -9.04 -10.40
C VAL A 98 11.57 -8.67 -10.63
N THR A 99 12.16 -7.95 -9.70
CA THR A 99 13.59 -7.59 -9.71
C THR A 99 14.38 -8.42 -8.70
N ASP A 100 13.73 -8.81 -7.60
CA ASP A 100 14.30 -9.71 -6.58
C ASP A 100 13.17 -10.65 -6.08
N PRO A 101 13.25 -11.96 -6.40
CA PRO A 101 12.20 -12.90 -6.04
C PRO A 101 12.10 -13.17 -4.53
N ASP A 102 13.18 -13.03 -3.76
CA ASP A 102 13.19 -13.34 -2.32
C ASP A 102 12.60 -12.19 -1.51
N LEU A 103 12.92 -10.95 -1.89
CA LEU A 103 12.25 -9.77 -1.35
C LEU A 103 10.75 -9.79 -1.67
N LEU A 104 10.39 -10.15 -2.91
CA LEU A 104 8.98 -10.22 -3.29
C LEU A 104 8.25 -11.35 -2.56
N ARG A 105 8.85 -12.53 -2.41
CA ARG A 105 8.28 -13.64 -1.62
C ARG A 105 8.01 -13.21 -0.19
N THR A 106 8.97 -12.53 0.44
CA THR A 106 8.82 -11.97 1.79
C THR A 106 7.68 -10.96 1.86
N ALA A 107 7.57 -10.08 0.86
CA ALA A 107 6.50 -9.08 0.78
C ALA A 107 5.11 -9.71 0.59
N LEU A 108 5.00 -10.78 -0.22
CA LEU A 108 3.76 -11.52 -0.44
C LEU A 108 3.29 -12.24 0.82
N ILE A 109 4.21 -12.86 1.57
CA ILE A 109 3.90 -13.60 2.81
C ILE A 109 3.58 -12.64 3.95
N SER A 110 4.42 -11.63 4.16
CA SER A 110 4.28 -10.71 5.29
C SER A 110 3.21 -9.63 5.04
N GLY A 111 2.90 -9.33 3.79
CA GLY A 111 2.01 -8.26 3.35
C GLY A 111 2.66 -6.87 3.32
N ILE A 112 2.18 -6.00 2.43
CA ILE A 112 2.75 -4.68 2.16
C ILE A 112 1.96 -3.57 2.88
N GLY A 113 2.63 -2.82 3.75
CA GLY A 113 2.05 -1.67 4.44
C GLY A 113 1.35 -2.00 5.76
N ARG A 114 0.44 -1.12 6.18
CA ARG A 114 -0.23 -1.17 7.51
C ARG A 114 -1.65 -1.73 7.42
N SER A 115 -2.26 -1.90 8.59
CA SER A 115 -3.65 -2.37 8.73
C SER A 115 -3.90 -3.76 8.17
N LYS A 116 -2.90 -4.66 8.28
CA LYS A 116 -2.95 -6.02 7.74
C LYS A 116 -4.11 -6.86 8.30
N ALA A 117 -4.36 -6.70 9.60
CA ALA A 117 -5.50 -7.31 10.30
C ALA A 117 -6.89 -6.82 9.82
N TYR A 118 -6.95 -5.83 8.92
CA TYR A 118 -8.19 -5.21 8.44
C TYR A 118 -8.33 -5.30 6.91
N GLY A 119 -7.82 -6.37 6.30
CA GLY A 119 -7.96 -6.63 4.87
C GLY A 119 -7.08 -5.76 3.97
N CYS A 120 -5.95 -5.28 4.50
CA CYS A 120 -4.88 -4.62 3.76
C CYS A 120 -3.62 -5.49 3.75
N GLY A 121 -2.65 -5.18 2.88
CA GLY A 121 -1.34 -5.83 2.80
C GLY A 121 -1.25 -6.97 1.80
N LEU A 122 -2.35 -7.64 1.46
CA LEU A 122 -2.31 -8.74 0.51
C LEU A 122 -2.12 -8.23 -0.93
N MET A 123 -1.07 -8.71 -1.58
CA MET A 123 -0.85 -8.59 -3.02
C MET A 123 -1.10 -9.95 -3.69
N THR A 124 -1.87 -9.95 -4.76
CA THR A 124 -2.08 -11.11 -5.62
C THR A 124 -1.38 -10.88 -6.96
N LEU A 125 -0.73 -11.92 -7.49
CA LEU A 125 -0.06 -11.90 -8.79
C LEU A 125 -0.76 -12.85 -9.77
N ALA A 126 -0.82 -12.45 -11.04
CA ALA A 126 -1.28 -13.28 -12.14
C ALA A 126 -0.28 -13.20 -13.29
N LYS A 127 0.08 -14.35 -13.87
CA LYS A 127 0.97 -14.39 -15.03
C LYS A 127 0.23 -13.79 -16.23
N VAL A 128 0.83 -12.77 -16.86
CA VAL A 128 0.31 -12.21 -18.11
C VAL A 128 0.62 -13.20 -19.22
N ARG A 129 -0.39 -13.51 -20.04
CA ARG A 129 -0.25 -14.37 -21.23
C ARG A 129 0.30 -13.57 -22.39
#